data_AF-X1KFE8-F1
#
_entry.id   AF-X1KFE8-F1
#
_cell.length_a   1.000
_cell.length_b   1.000
_cell.length_c   1.000
_cell.angle_alpha   90.00
_cell.angle_beta   90.00
_cell.angle_gamma   90.00
#
_symmetry.space_group_name_H-M   'P 1'
#
loop_
_entity.id
_entity.type
_entity.pdbx_description
1 polymer ?
#
loop_
_entity_poly.entity_id
_entity_poly.type
_entity_poly.pdbx_seq_one_letter_code
_entity_poly.pdbx_strand_id
1 'polypeptide(L)' 'MHSSVLALSIGIITAFAGGLGNIPPGWFLCDGTHGTPDLRDKFIVA' A
#
# COMPACT_ATOMS: atom_id res chain seq x y z
N MET A 1 -25.72 -12.44 -4.82
CA MET A 1 -25.05 -11.14 -4.99
C MET A 1 -23.89 -11.00 -4.00
N HIS A 2 -22.83 -11.81 -4.15
CA HIS A 2 -21.55 -11.54 -3.50
C HIS A 2 -20.75 -10.71 -4.48
N SER A 3 -20.77 -9.39 -4.30
CA SER A 3 -19.86 -8.50 -5.01
C SER A 3 -18.44 -8.95 -4.68
N SER A 4 -17.67 -9.32 -5.70
CA SER A 4 -16.27 -9.67 -5.58
C SER A 4 -15.50 -8.45 -5.07
N VAL A 5 -15.36 -8.33 -3.76
CA VAL A 5 -14.29 -7.53 -3.18
C VAL A 5 -13.00 -8.17 -3.65
N LEU A 6 -12.16 -7.44 -4.38
CA LEU A 6 -10.81 -7.89 -4.71
C LEU A 6 -10.10 -8.19 -3.39
N ALA A 7 -9.98 -9.48 -3.04
CA ALA A 7 -9.22 -9.92 -1.89
C ALA A 7 -7.73 -9.78 -2.23
N LEU A 8 -7.20 -8.57 -2.05
CA LEU A 8 -5.78 -8.30 -2.19
C LEU A 8 -5.04 -9.05 -1.08
N SER A 9 -4.01 -9.79 -1.45
CA SER A 9 -3.14 -10.44 -0.47
C SER A 9 -2.39 -9.38 0.36
N ILE A 10 -2.22 -9.64 1.65
CA ILE A 10 -1.39 -8.81 2.53
C ILE A 10 0.02 -8.73 1.92
N GLY A 11 0.55 -7.51 1.80
CA GLY A 11 1.85 -7.24 1.19
C GLY A 11 1.81 -6.72 -0.25
N ILE A 12 0.62 -6.62 -0.88
CA ILE A 12 0.47 -5.88 -2.13
C ILE A 12 0.87 -4.41 -1.91
N ILE A 13 1.70 -3.92 -2.82
CA ILE A 13 2.09 -2.51 -2.90
C ILE A 13 1.20 -1.84 -3.96
N THR A 14 0.62 -0.70 -3.62
CA THR A 14 -0.18 0.11 -4.54
C THR A 14 0.28 1.56 -4.52
N ALA A 15 0.11 2.27 -5.63
CA ALA A 15 0.31 3.71 -5.66
C ALA A 15 -0.90 4.42 -5.04
N PHE A 16 -0.64 5.39 -4.16
CA PHE A 16 -1.68 6.18 -3.50
C PHE A 16 -1.52 7.66 -3.85
N ALA A 17 -2.60 8.30 -4.27
CA ALA A 17 -2.61 9.68 -4.76
C ALA A 17 -3.24 10.68 -3.76
N GLY A 18 -3.39 10.31 -2.49
CA GLY A 18 -3.91 11.18 -1.43
C GLY A 18 -2.82 11.68 -0.47
N GLY A 19 -3.20 12.53 0.49
CA GLY A 19 -2.31 12.98 1.56
C GLY A 19 -2.00 11.86 2.57
N LEU A 20 -0.85 11.93 3.25
CA LEU A 20 -0.41 10.91 4.22
C LEU A 20 -1.42 10.67 5.35
N GLY A 21 -2.15 11.71 5.78
CA GLY A 21 -3.20 11.60 6.80
C GLY A 21 -4.49 10.93 6.31
N ASN A 22 -4.61 10.62 5.01
CA ASN A 22 -5.79 10.04 4.38
C ASN A 22 -5.57 8.58 3.97
N ILE A 23 -4.44 7.96 4.37
CA ILE A 23 -4.19 6.54 4.14
C ILE A 23 -5.31 5.73 4.80
N PRO A 24 -6.03 4.87 4.06
CA PRO A 24 -7.13 4.09 4.62
C PRO A 24 -6.67 3.12 5.71
N PRO A 25 -7.54 2.79 6.69
CA PRO A 25 -7.25 1.75 7.67
C PRO A 25 -6.86 0.43 7.00
N GLY A 26 -5.87 -0.26 7.58
CA GLY A 26 -5.34 -1.53 7.06
C GLY A 26 -4.25 -1.39 6.00
N TRP A 27 -3.92 -0.15 5.60
CA TRP A 27 -2.77 0.15 4.75
C TRP A 27 -1.67 0.84 5.55
N PHE A 28 -0.43 0.62 5.15
CA PHE A 28 0.75 1.28 5.69
C PHE A 28 1.51 2.00 4.57
N LEU A 29 2.15 3.11 4.92
CA LEU A 29 3.15 3.71 4.04
C LEU A 29 4.35 2.76 3.95
N CYS A 30 4.88 2.56 2.74
CA CYS A 30 6.11 1.79 2.53
C CYS A 30 7.34 2.63 2.90
N ASP A 31 7.61 2.74 4.20
CA ASP A 31 8.68 3.57 4.79
C ASP A 31 9.70 2.77 5.62
N GLY A 32 9.67 1.44 5.52
CA GLY A 32 10.55 0.56 6.30
C GLY A 32 9.98 0.19 7.68
N THR A 33 8.84 0.76 8.08
CA THR A 33 8.15 0.41 9.33
C THR A 33 7.09 -0.66 9.09
N HIS A 34 6.60 -1.29 10.17
CA HIS A 34 5.54 -2.31 10.11
C HIS A 34 5.84 -3.49 9.16
N GLY A 35 7.12 -3.79 8.93
CA GLY A 35 7.56 -4.85 8.02
C GLY A 35 7.40 -4.53 6.53
N THR A 36 7.04 -3.28 6.18
CA THR A 36 7.01 -2.80 4.80
C THR A 36 8.43 -2.50 4.29
N PRO A 37 8.69 -2.59 2.97
CA PRO A 37 9.92 -2.03 2.40
C PRO A 37 9.90 -0.49 2.48
N ASP A 38 11.08 0.15 2.45
CA ASP A 38 11.17 1.60 2.27
C ASP A 38 11.25 1.95 0.78
N LEU A 39 10.19 2.54 0.24
CA LEU A 39 10.08 2.93 -1.17
C LEU A 39 10.15 4.45 -1.39
N ARG A 40 10.38 5.25 -0.33
CA ARG A 40 10.49 6.71 -0.47
C ARG A 40 11.69 7.05 -1.36
N ASP A 41 11.46 7.97 -2.30
CA ASP A 41 12.47 8.43 -3.25
C ASP A 41 13.10 7.31 -4.11
N LYS A 42 12.34 6.23 -4.38
CA LYS A 42 12.75 5.12 -5.24
C LYS A 42 11.86 4.96 -6.46
N PHE A 43 12.43 4.40 -7.52
CA PHE A 43 11.68 3.91 -8.67
C PHE A 43 11.46 2.40 -8.55
N ILE A 44 10.27 1.95 -8.91
CA ILE A 44 9.96 0.52 -9.05
C ILE A 44 10.41 0.09 -10.45
N VAL A 45 11.26 -0.93 -10.52
CA VAL A 45 11.82 -1.50 -11.76
C VAL A 45 11.66 -3.03 -11.75
N ALA A 46 11.67 -3.65 -12.94
CA ALA A 46 11.55 -5.10 -13.12
C ALA A 46 12.87 -5.84 -12.89
#